data_AF-A0A8V5G063-F1
#
_entry.id   AF-A0A8V5G063-F1
#
_cell.length_a   1.000
_cell.length_b   1.000
_cell.length_c   1.000
_cell.angle_alpha   90.00
_cell.angle_beta   90.00
_cell.angle_gamma   90.00
#
_symmetry.space_group_name_H-M   'P 1'
#
loop_
_entity.id
_entity.type
_entity.pdbx_description
1 polymer ?
#
loop_
_entity_poly.entity_id
_entity_poly.type
_entity_poly.pdbx_seq_one_letter_code
_entity_poly.pdbx_strand_id
1 'polypeptide(L)'
;MFRILQLPFFFFILLKKTFMYFLLVVGIKIDATSWMENFTKTTIKSLCNSEICGCERNSMHVDCVILDDGGFLLMSNRDEYTQQIGRFFGEIDPGLMRNLINMSLYAFNKSYDYQSVCDPEEEPKQGAGLRSAYVPTITDILHLGWWASAAAWSILQQLFLSLTFPRFLEAADMEDDDFGAALPKTSCITEQTQYFFENDDKSFGGIVDCINCSRLYHAEKISNTNLVFIISDSQLLCRSCDPKPLMQAEKPDEGPNPCEMVKQPRYRKGPDVCFDEAKQVKLNL
;
A
#
# COMPACT_ATOMS: atom_id res chain seq x y z
N MET A 1 36.34 -19.50 19.11
CA MET A 1 37.46 -19.38 18.15
C MET A 1 36.88 -19.51 16.76
N PHE A 2 36.74 -18.39 16.04
CA PHE A 2 36.24 -18.37 14.66
C PHE A 2 37.23 -19.06 13.71
N ARG A 3 36.71 -19.90 12.80
CA ARG A 3 37.20 -19.94 11.43
C ARG A 3 36.16 -20.59 10.51
N ILE A 4 35.47 -19.72 9.78
CA ILE A 4 34.82 -20.03 8.50
C ILE A 4 35.93 -19.94 7.45
N LEU A 5 36.12 -20.98 6.63
CA LEU A 5 36.37 -20.81 5.19
C LEU A 5 36.23 -22.13 4.41
N GLN A 6 35.81 -21.94 3.16
CA GLN A 6 35.91 -22.79 1.98
C GLN A 6 34.84 -23.84 1.68
N LEU A 7 33.87 -23.41 0.86
CA LEU A 7 33.30 -24.20 -0.23
C LEU A 7 33.96 -23.78 -1.55
N PRO A 8 34.23 -24.72 -2.47
CA PRO A 8 34.02 -24.41 -3.88
C PRO A 8 33.40 -25.59 -4.63
N PHE A 9 32.16 -25.44 -5.10
CA PHE A 9 31.69 -26.13 -6.30
C PHE A 9 30.67 -25.24 -7.00
N PHE A 10 31.12 -24.47 -7.99
CA PHE A 10 30.26 -23.93 -9.04
C PHE A 10 30.93 -24.24 -10.38
N PHE A 11 30.35 -25.20 -11.10
CA PHE A 11 30.68 -25.48 -12.50
C PHE A 11 30.06 -24.38 -13.36
N PHE A 12 30.87 -23.49 -13.92
CA PHE A 12 30.41 -22.53 -14.92
C PHE A 12 30.54 -23.14 -16.33
N ILE A 13 29.40 -23.47 -16.93
CA ILE A 13 29.33 -23.69 -18.39
C ILE A 13 29.39 -22.30 -19.04
N LEU A 14 30.54 -22.00 -19.66
CA LEU A 14 30.79 -20.78 -20.42
C LEU A 14 30.00 -20.80 -21.74
N LEU A 15 28.85 -20.13 -21.78
CA LEU A 15 28.23 -19.67 -23.03
C LEU A 15 28.56 -18.19 -23.21
N LYS A 16 29.26 -17.88 -24.31
CA LYS A 16 29.57 -16.53 -24.81
C LYS A 16 28.34 -15.60 -24.73
N LYS A 17 28.35 -14.68 -23.77
CA LYS A 17 27.70 -13.37 -23.85
C LYS A 17 28.44 -12.46 -22.88
N THR A 18 28.78 -11.26 -23.33
CA THR A 18 29.41 -10.22 -22.52
C THR A 18 28.57 -10.01 -21.26
N PHE A 19 29.04 -10.50 -20.11
CA PHE A 19 28.30 -10.35 -18.86
C PHE A 19 28.42 -8.90 -18.41
N MET A 20 27.32 -8.15 -18.52
CA MET A 20 27.16 -6.86 -17.87
C MET A 20 26.79 -7.13 -16.41
N TYR A 21 27.69 -6.81 -15.48
CA TYR A 21 27.45 -6.98 -14.04
C TYR A 21 27.02 -5.65 -13.41
N PHE A 22 25.86 -5.63 -12.76
CA PHE A 22 25.47 -4.55 -11.84
C PHE A 22 25.79 -5.01 -10.42
N LEU A 23 26.90 -4.51 -9.86
CA LEU A 23 27.44 -5.00 -8.58
C LEU A 23 26.81 -4.31 -7.36
N LEU A 24 26.41 -3.04 -7.50
CA LEU A 24 25.96 -2.18 -6.39
C LEU A 24 24.89 -1.18 -6.87
N VAL A 25 23.97 -0.82 -5.97
CA VAL A 25 23.00 0.27 -6.14
C VAL A 25 23.37 1.38 -5.17
N VAL A 26 23.61 2.58 -5.69
CA VAL A 26 23.92 3.78 -4.89
C VAL A 26 22.68 4.68 -4.89
N GLY A 27 22.38 5.32 -3.76
CA GLY A 27 21.25 6.24 -3.62
C GLY A 27 21.56 7.39 -2.67
N ILE A 28 20.78 8.46 -2.76
CA ILE A 28 20.85 9.64 -1.91
C ILE A 28 19.46 9.91 -1.34
N LYS A 29 19.37 10.23 -0.04
CA LYS A 29 18.14 10.75 0.56
C LYS A 29 18.13 12.27 0.42
N ILE A 30 17.13 12.79 -0.29
CA ILE A 30 16.98 14.23 -0.54
C ILE A 30 16.08 14.83 0.55
N ASP A 31 16.41 16.02 1.04
CA ASP A 31 15.52 16.82 1.88
C ASP A 31 14.52 17.57 1.00
N ALA A 32 13.24 17.20 1.13
CA ALA A 32 12.15 17.74 0.31
C ALA A 32 12.02 19.26 0.48
N THR A 33 12.27 19.79 1.67
CA THR A 33 12.07 21.23 1.95
C THR A 33 13.13 22.09 1.25
N SER A 34 14.41 21.73 1.39
CA SER A 34 15.52 22.41 0.72
C SER A 34 15.45 22.27 -0.81
N TRP A 35 15.03 21.09 -1.30
CA TRP A 35 14.84 20.88 -2.73
C TRP A 35 13.74 21.78 -3.31
N MET A 36 12.60 21.85 -2.62
CA MET A 36 11.49 22.72 -2.98
C MET A 36 11.91 24.19 -3.04
N GLU A 37 12.61 24.71 -2.03
CA GLU A 37 13.05 26.11 -2.02
C GLU A 37 13.99 26.44 -3.19
N ASN A 38 14.93 25.55 -3.49
CA ASN A 38 15.82 25.70 -4.63
C ASN A 38 15.05 25.64 -5.97
N PHE A 39 14.05 24.77 -6.06
CA PHE A 39 13.22 24.62 -7.25
C PHE A 39 12.34 25.85 -7.49
N THR A 40 11.62 26.32 -6.47
CA THR A 40 10.80 27.54 -6.51
C THR A 40 11.66 28.74 -6.91
N LYS A 41 12.84 28.91 -6.30
CA LYS A 41 13.76 30.00 -6.65
C LYS A 41 14.21 29.98 -8.12
N THR A 42 14.38 28.79 -8.70
CA THR A 42 14.82 28.63 -10.09
C THR A 42 13.68 28.78 -11.09
N THR A 43 12.45 28.41 -10.71
CA THR A 43 11.26 28.42 -11.57
C THR A 43 10.51 29.76 -11.59
N ILE A 44 10.78 30.67 -10.64
CA ILE A 44 10.25 32.04 -10.68
C ILE A 44 10.91 32.81 -11.84
N LYS A 45 10.16 33.05 -12.91
CA LYS A 45 10.51 34.00 -13.98
C LYS A 45 9.68 35.28 -13.84
N SER A 46 10.33 36.44 -13.96
CA SER A 46 9.72 37.76 -13.80
C SER A 46 9.02 38.31 -15.06
N LEU A 47 9.09 37.62 -16.19
CA LEU A 47 8.48 38.05 -17.45
C LEU A 47 7.71 36.89 -18.07
N CYS A 48 6.39 36.93 -17.93
CA CYS A 48 5.51 35.94 -18.52
C CYS A 48 4.48 36.64 -19.39
N ASN A 49 4.68 36.54 -20.69
CA ASN A 49 3.69 36.95 -21.66
C ASN A 49 2.95 35.68 -22.08
N SER A 50 1.68 35.55 -21.66
CA SER A 50 0.67 34.58 -22.15
C SER A 50 0.79 33.08 -21.82
N GLU A 51 1.76 32.63 -21.03
CA GLU A 51 1.87 31.22 -20.58
C GLU A 51 1.69 31.11 -19.05
N ILE A 52 1.18 29.96 -18.54
CA ILE A 52 1.17 29.68 -17.09
C ILE A 52 2.61 29.71 -16.61
N CYS A 53 2.91 30.59 -15.66
CA CYS A 53 4.28 30.77 -15.22
C CYS A 53 4.36 31.11 -13.73
N GLY A 54 5.55 30.91 -13.17
CA GLY A 54 5.89 31.36 -11.83
C GLY A 54 5.28 30.47 -10.75
N CYS A 55 6.06 29.47 -10.32
CA CYS A 55 5.72 28.66 -9.15
C CYS A 55 6.18 29.39 -7.89
N GLU A 56 5.46 30.44 -7.48
CA GLU A 56 5.70 31.13 -6.21
C GLU A 56 5.09 30.34 -5.05
N ARG A 57 5.84 30.15 -3.96
CA ARG A 57 5.38 29.40 -2.78
C ARG A 57 4.01 29.88 -2.31
N ASN A 58 3.07 28.95 -2.15
CA ASN A 58 1.68 29.22 -1.79
C ASN A 58 0.94 30.20 -2.71
N SER A 59 1.25 30.18 -4.01
CA SER A 59 0.44 30.90 -5.01
C SER A 59 -1.02 30.48 -4.95
N MET A 60 -1.92 31.46 -5.07
CA MET A 60 -3.36 31.23 -5.15
C MET A 60 -3.80 30.88 -6.58
N HIS A 61 -2.96 31.18 -7.59
CA HIS A 61 -3.32 31.10 -9.01
C HIS A 61 -2.83 29.82 -9.68
N VAL A 62 -1.68 29.29 -9.28
CA VAL A 62 -1.06 28.13 -9.93
C VAL A 62 -0.62 27.08 -8.90
N ASP A 63 -0.84 25.82 -9.25
CA ASP A 63 -0.36 24.66 -8.51
C ASP A 63 0.75 23.99 -9.33
N CYS A 64 1.94 23.90 -8.73
CA CYS A 64 3.11 23.27 -9.33
C CYS A 64 3.52 22.05 -8.52
N VAL A 65 3.68 20.91 -9.18
CA VAL A 65 3.99 19.63 -8.55
C VAL A 65 5.05 18.87 -9.35
N ILE A 66 5.82 18.04 -8.66
CA ILE A 66 6.68 17.03 -9.28
C ILE A 66 6.15 15.66 -8.87
N LEU A 67 5.89 14.82 -9.87
CA LEU A 67 5.43 13.46 -9.69
C LEU A 67 6.46 12.45 -10.21
N ASP A 68 6.39 11.24 -9.68
CA ASP A 68 7.13 10.09 -10.19
C ASP A 68 6.39 9.39 -11.35
N ASP A 69 7.01 8.38 -11.97
CA ASP A 69 6.42 7.52 -12.99
C ASP A 69 5.21 6.70 -12.46
N GLY A 70 5.19 6.42 -11.16
CA GLY A 70 4.03 5.87 -10.45
C GLY A 70 2.92 6.89 -10.13
N GLY A 71 3.10 8.17 -10.43
CA GLY A 71 2.11 9.21 -10.11
C GLY A 71 2.07 9.60 -8.63
N PHE A 72 3.14 9.33 -7.88
CA PHE A 72 3.26 9.76 -6.48
C PHE A 72 3.79 11.19 -6.37
N LEU A 73 3.24 11.96 -5.43
CA LEU A 73 3.64 13.34 -5.17
C LEU A 73 5.01 13.39 -4.48
N LEU A 74 6.00 14.03 -5.09
CA LEU A 74 7.34 14.19 -4.53
C LEU A 74 7.63 15.63 -4.06
N MET A 75 7.06 16.61 -4.76
CA MET A 75 7.22 18.03 -4.44
C MET A 75 5.93 18.78 -4.80
N SER A 76 5.57 19.78 -4.00
CA SER A 76 4.51 20.73 -4.33
C SER A 76 4.91 22.14 -3.96
N ASN A 77 4.34 23.13 -4.62
CA ASN A 77 4.49 24.54 -4.30
C ASN A 77 3.56 25.03 -3.15
N ARG A 78 2.54 24.25 -2.80
CA ARG A 78 1.57 24.58 -1.73
C ARG A 78 1.84 23.76 -0.48
N ASP A 79 1.88 24.42 0.67
CA ASP A 79 2.20 23.79 1.97
C ASP A 79 1.21 22.67 2.35
N GLU A 80 -0.07 22.78 1.97
CA GLU A 80 -1.10 21.74 2.20
C GLU A 80 -0.79 20.42 1.49
N TYR A 81 -0.18 20.49 0.31
CA TYR A 81 0.23 19.31 -0.45
C TYR A 81 1.60 18.78 0.00
N THR A 82 2.45 19.64 0.56
CA THR A 82 3.74 19.24 1.14
C THR A 82 3.57 18.23 2.29
N GLN A 83 2.48 18.33 3.06
CA GLN A 83 2.14 17.34 4.10
C GLN A 83 1.66 15.99 3.52
N GLN A 84 1.37 15.94 2.22
CA GLN A 84 0.85 14.78 1.50
C GLN A 84 1.90 14.17 0.55
N ILE A 85 3.17 14.54 0.69
CA ILE A 85 4.28 13.93 -0.07
C ILE A 85 4.27 12.41 0.15
N GLY A 86 4.44 11.66 -0.94
CA GLY A 86 4.37 10.21 -0.97
C GLY A 86 2.96 9.65 -1.17
N ARG A 87 1.91 10.48 -1.18
CA ARG A 87 0.56 10.05 -1.58
C ARG A 87 0.42 10.00 -3.09
N PHE A 88 -0.49 9.12 -3.55
CA PHE A 88 -0.84 9.04 -4.95
C PHE A 88 -1.58 10.30 -5.40
N PHE A 89 -1.16 10.91 -6.50
CA PHE A 89 -1.67 12.20 -6.95
C PHE A 89 -3.16 12.17 -7.30
N GLY A 90 -3.68 11.02 -7.75
CA GLY A 90 -5.11 10.85 -8.03
C GLY A 90 -6.02 10.92 -6.80
N GLU A 91 -5.48 10.86 -5.58
CA GLU A 91 -6.21 11.12 -4.34
C GLU A 91 -6.26 12.62 -4.00
N ILE A 92 -5.29 13.39 -4.48
CA ILE A 92 -5.14 14.83 -4.22
C ILE A 92 -5.89 15.64 -5.28
N ASP A 93 -5.64 15.36 -6.57
CA ASP A 93 -6.31 15.97 -7.71
C ASP A 93 -6.75 14.89 -8.73
N PRO A 94 -7.90 14.21 -8.48
CA PRO A 94 -8.40 13.17 -9.37
C PRO A 94 -8.75 13.68 -10.77
N GLY A 95 -9.22 14.93 -10.87
CA GLY A 95 -9.62 15.53 -12.14
C GLY A 95 -8.44 15.70 -13.08
N LEU A 96 -7.33 16.26 -12.56
CA LEU A 96 -6.10 16.40 -13.33
C LEU A 96 -5.48 15.03 -13.65
N MET A 97 -5.40 14.12 -12.67
CA MET A 97 -4.80 12.79 -12.88
C MET A 97 -5.51 11.98 -13.97
N ARG A 98 -6.85 12.04 -14.04
CA ARG A 98 -7.61 11.41 -15.15
C ARG A 98 -7.27 12.00 -16.50
N ASN A 99 -7.09 13.32 -16.57
CA ASN A 99 -6.75 13.95 -17.83
C ASN A 99 -5.34 13.58 -18.29
N LEU A 100 -4.40 13.43 -17.35
CA LEU A 100 -3.04 12.92 -17.64
C LEU A 100 -3.08 11.50 -18.20
N ILE A 101 -4.01 10.65 -17.74
CA ILE A 101 -4.25 9.31 -18.29
C ILE A 101 -4.87 9.41 -19.69
N ASN A 102 -5.89 10.24 -19.88
CA ASN A 102 -6.54 10.43 -21.18
C ASN A 102 -5.60 10.97 -22.27
N MET A 103 -4.63 11.79 -21.87
CA MET A 103 -3.60 12.34 -22.76
C MET A 103 -2.40 11.41 -22.95
N SER A 104 -2.48 10.15 -22.50
CA SER A 104 -1.42 9.14 -22.62
C SER A 104 -0.08 9.52 -21.97
N LEU A 105 -0.11 10.35 -20.93
CA LEU A 105 1.08 10.61 -20.12
C LEU A 105 1.33 9.44 -19.16
N TYR A 106 0.26 8.98 -18.50
CA TYR A 106 0.25 7.80 -17.64
C TYR A 106 -0.67 6.71 -18.20
N ALA A 107 -0.23 5.46 -18.12
CA ALA A 107 -1.07 4.28 -18.24
C ALA A 107 -1.13 3.55 -16.90
N PHE A 108 -2.05 2.60 -16.78
CA PHE A 108 -2.16 1.77 -15.61
C PHE A 108 -2.48 0.32 -15.95
N ASN A 109 -1.99 -0.60 -15.13
CA ASN A 109 -2.35 -2.00 -15.16
C ASN A 109 -2.98 -2.41 -13.84
N LYS A 110 -3.99 -3.26 -13.93
CA LYS A 110 -4.65 -3.89 -12.78
C LYS A 110 -4.16 -5.32 -12.64
N SER A 111 -3.78 -5.71 -11.44
CA SER A 111 -3.37 -7.07 -11.08
C SER A 111 -4.13 -7.55 -9.85
N TYR A 112 -4.30 -8.86 -9.73
CA TYR A 112 -4.97 -9.48 -8.59
C TYR A 112 -3.95 -10.20 -7.72
N ASP A 113 -3.96 -9.91 -6.42
CA ASP A 113 -3.23 -10.67 -5.42
C ASP A 113 -4.18 -11.66 -4.73
N TYR A 114 -3.92 -12.96 -4.94
CA TYR A 114 -4.72 -14.06 -4.39
C TYR A 114 -4.24 -14.51 -2.99
N GLN A 115 -3.16 -13.94 -2.47
CA GLN A 115 -2.54 -14.31 -1.20
C GLN A 115 -2.60 -13.18 -0.16
N SER A 116 -3.46 -12.18 -0.39
CA SER A 116 -3.66 -11.04 0.51
C SER A 116 -4.55 -11.39 1.71
N VAL A 117 -4.57 -10.49 2.70
CA VAL A 117 -5.30 -10.65 3.96
C VAL A 117 -6.22 -9.46 4.18
N CYS A 118 -7.52 -9.70 4.31
CA CYS A 118 -8.54 -8.68 4.53
C CYS A 118 -9.21 -8.87 5.89
N ASP A 119 -9.70 -7.76 6.44
CA ASP A 119 -10.66 -7.83 7.54
C ASP A 119 -11.94 -8.48 7.02
N PRO A 120 -12.55 -9.40 7.81
CA PRO A 120 -13.77 -10.06 7.38
C PRO A 120 -14.87 -9.01 7.20
N GLU A 121 -15.57 -9.07 6.06
CA GLU A 121 -16.77 -8.26 5.89
C GLU A 121 -17.76 -8.63 7.01
N GLU A 122 -18.43 -7.62 7.58
CA GLU A 122 -19.60 -7.86 8.42
C GLU A 122 -20.72 -8.40 7.52
N GLU A 123 -20.66 -9.70 7.23
CA GLU A 123 -21.79 -10.45 6.70
C GLU A 123 -23.01 -10.08 7.56
N PRO A 124 -24.12 -9.62 6.96
CA PRO A 124 -25.32 -9.30 7.72
C PRO A 124 -25.68 -10.56 8.48
N LYS A 125 -25.47 -10.55 9.80
CA LYS A 125 -25.68 -11.68 10.69
C LYS A 125 -27.10 -12.17 10.47
N GLN A 126 -27.27 -13.18 9.61
CA GLN A 126 -28.49 -13.96 9.58
C GLN A 126 -28.55 -14.58 10.97
N GLY A 127 -29.49 -14.07 11.78
CA GLY A 127 -29.55 -14.33 13.22
C GLY A 127 -29.65 -15.81 13.54
N ALA A 128 -28.52 -16.48 13.67
CA ALA A 128 -28.42 -17.74 14.37
C ALA A 128 -28.38 -17.40 15.86
N GLY A 129 -29.55 -17.35 16.49
CA GLY A 129 -29.68 -17.14 17.93
C GLY A 129 -28.79 -18.09 18.73
N LEU A 130 -28.26 -17.61 19.86
CA LEU A 130 -27.40 -18.36 20.79
C LEU A 130 -27.95 -19.78 20.99
N ARG A 131 -27.31 -20.77 20.36
CA ARG A 131 -27.58 -22.17 20.68
C ARG A 131 -26.72 -22.51 21.89
N SER A 132 -27.40 -22.76 23.00
CA SER A 132 -26.90 -23.30 24.26
C SER A 132 -26.34 -22.28 25.25
N ALA A 133 -27.13 -21.97 26.28
CA ALA A 133 -26.61 -21.43 27.53
C ALA A 133 -25.77 -22.51 28.22
N TYR A 134 -24.49 -22.23 28.47
CA TYR A 134 -23.61 -23.09 29.27
C TYR A 134 -24.10 -23.08 30.71
N VAL A 135 -24.56 -24.23 31.20
CA VAL A 135 -24.91 -24.40 32.61
C VAL A 135 -23.64 -24.82 33.34
N PRO A 136 -23.07 -23.97 34.23
CA PRO A 136 -21.84 -24.29 34.92
C PRO A 136 -22.03 -25.56 35.77
N THR A 137 -21.05 -26.45 35.66
CA THR A 137 -21.02 -27.71 36.40
C THR A 137 -20.39 -27.48 37.78
N ILE A 138 -20.63 -28.40 38.73
CA ILE A 138 -20.08 -28.31 40.10
C ILE A 138 -18.54 -28.22 40.07
N THR A 139 -17.91 -28.80 39.06
CA THR A 139 -16.46 -28.70 38.80
C THR A 139 -16.02 -27.27 38.48
N ASP A 140 -16.79 -26.49 37.73
CA ASP A 140 -16.44 -25.09 37.40
C ASP A 140 -16.47 -24.20 38.64
N ILE A 141 -17.44 -24.44 39.53
CA ILE A 141 -17.57 -23.73 40.82
C ILE A 141 -16.39 -24.07 41.74
N LEU A 142 -15.98 -25.34 41.80
CA LEU A 142 -14.84 -25.78 42.62
C LEU A 142 -13.52 -25.23 42.09
N HIS A 143 -13.35 -25.16 40.77
CA HIS A 143 -12.19 -24.48 40.16
C HIS A 143 -12.16 -23.01 40.55
N LEU A 144 -13.26 -22.27 40.37
CA LEU A 144 -13.36 -20.86 40.79
C LEU A 144 -13.03 -20.67 42.28
N GLY A 145 -13.51 -21.56 43.16
CA GLY A 145 -13.21 -21.53 44.58
C GLY A 145 -11.72 -21.74 44.89
N TRP A 146 -11.05 -22.65 44.18
CA TRP A 146 -9.62 -22.87 44.33
C TRP A 146 -8.79 -21.68 43.80
N TRP A 147 -9.12 -21.14 42.62
CA TRP A 147 -8.47 -19.96 42.08
C TRP A 147 -8.66 -18.73 42.98
N ALA A 148 -9.87 -18.53 43.53
CA ALA A 148 -10.14 -17.46 44.49
C ALA A 148 -9.33 -17.63 45.78
N SER A 149 -9.19 -18.86 46.27
CA SER A 149 -8.37 -19.17 47.46
C SER A 149 -6.89 -18.93 47.20
N ALA A 150 -6.38 -19.33 46.03
CA ALA A 150 -5.01 -19.07 45.60
C ALA A 150 -4.75 -17.56 45.45
N ALA A 151 -5.67 -16.82 44.84
CA ALA A 151 -5.57 -15.36 44.71
C ALA A 151 -5.60 -14.66 46.07
N ALA A 152 -6.49 -15.05 46.97
CA ALA A 152 -6.55 -14.51 48.33
C ALA A 152 -5.24 -14.78 49.10
N TRP A 153 -4.66 -15.97 48.95
CA TRP A 153 -3.39 -16.31 49.57
C TRP A 153 -2.22 -15.50 48.98
N SER A 154 -2.24 -15.27 47.66
CA SER A 154 -1.23 -14.45 46.97
C SER A 154 -1.31 -12.99 47.39
N ILE A 155 -2.51 -12.43 47.55
CA ILE A 155 -2.72 -11.06 48.05
C ILE A 155 -2.26 -10.95 49.51
N LEU A 156 -2.57 -11.94 50.34
CA LEU A 156 -2.11 -11.98 51.72
C LEU A 156 -0.58 -12.01 51.81
N GLN A 157 0.08 -12.83 50.97
CA GLN A 157 1.54 -12.86 50.86
C GLN A 157 2.11 -11.51 50.40
N GLN A 158 1.49 -10.88 49.40
CA GLN A 158 1.87 -9.55 48.90
C GLN A 158 1.76 -8.48 50.01
N LEU A 159 0.71 -8.54 50.83
CA LEU A 159 0.51 -7.63 51.97
C LEU A 159 1.58 -7.81 53.05
N PHE A 160 1.95 -9.06 53.38
CA PHE A 160 3.03 -9.34 54.32
C PHE A 160 4.41 -8.91 53.80
N LEU A 161 4.69 -9.14 52.50
CA LEU A 161 5.92 -8.68 51.84
C LEU A 161 5.99 -7.15 51.77
N SER A 162 4.87 -6.48 51.47
CA SER A 162 4.79 -5.02 51.43
C SER A 162 4.95 -4.38 52.81
N LEU A 163 4.52 -5.03 53.89
CA LEU A 163 4.72 -4.57 55.27
C LEU A 163 6.17 -4.75 55.76
N THR A 164 6.86 -5.79 55.29
CA THR A 164 8.24 -6.12 55.72
C THR A 164 9.30 -5.43 54.86
N PHE A 165 9.00 -5.12 53.59
CA PHE A 165 9.92 -4.47 52.66
C PHE A 165 9.22 -3.36 51.85
N PRO A 166 9.04 -2.14 52.41
CA PRO A 166 8.28 -1.06 51.77
C PRO A 166 8.95 -0.42 50.53
N ARG A 167 10.13 -0.90 50.11
CA ARG A 167 10.90 -0.32 48.99
C ARG A 167 11.06 -1.22 47.76
N PHE A 168 10.36 -2.37 47.68
CA PHE A 168 10.59 -3.36 46.61
C PHE A 168 9.48 -3.45 45.54
N LEU A 169 8.38 -2.69 45.67
CA LEU A 169 7.26 -2.73 44.73
C LEU A 169 7.06 -1.38 44.05
N GLU A 170 7.91 -1.11 43.06
CA GLU A 170 7.62 -0.13 42.01
C GLU A 170 6.86 -0.89 40.91
N ALA A 171 5.54 -0.67 40.83
CA ALA A 171 4.72 -1.29 39.79
C ALA A 171 5.02 -0.62 38.46
N ALA A 172 5.43 -1.40 37.46
CA ALA A 172 5.48 -0.94 36.08
C ALA A 172 4.04 -0.85 35.56
N ASP A 173 3.61 0.35 35.18
CA ASP A 173 2.39 0.53 34.40
C ASP A 173 2.56 -0.20 33.07
N MET A 174 1.73 -1.21 32.83
CA MET A 174 1.59 -1.78 31.49
C MET A 174 0.65 -0.85 30.72
N GLU A 175 1.15 -0.29 29.63
CA GLU A 175 0.35 0.45 28.66
C GLU A 175 -0.79 -0.47 28.19
N ASP A 176 -2.04 0.01 28.34
CA ASP A 176 -3.24 -0.62 27.81
C ASP A 176 -3.16 -0.65 26.28
N ASP A 177 -2.52 -1.68 25.73
CA ASP A 177 -2.70 -2.03 24.33
C ASP A 177 -4.15 -2.46 24.14
N ASP A 178 -4.85 -1.66 23.34
CA ASP A 178 -6.22 -1.82 22.87
C ASP A 178 -6.58 -3.28 22.58
N PHE A 179 -7.14 -3.98 23.56
CA PHE A 179 -7.67 -5.35 23.42
C PHE A 179 -9.09 -5.31 22.84
N GLY A 180 -9.33 -4.43 21.86
CA GLY A 180 -10.39 -4.62 20.90
C GLY A 180 -10.03 -5.87 20.11
N ALA A 181 -10.68 -7.00 20.40
CA ALA A 181 -10.40 -8.30 19.78
C ALA A 181 -10.28 -8.13 18.26
N ALA A 182 -9.04 -8.07 17.75
CA ALA A 182 -8.77 -8.00 16.33
C ALA A 182 -9.48 -9.18 15.69
N LEU A 183 -10.53 -8.89 14.91
CA LEU A 183 -11.27 -9.92 14.21
C LEU A 183 -10.26 -10.78 13.43
N PRO A 184 -10.40 -12.12 13.45
CA PRO A 184 -9.48 -12.99 12.75
C PRO A 184 -9.50 -12.61 11.26
N LYS A 185 -8.38 -12.09 10.76
CA LYS A 185 -8.27 -11.71 9.36
C LYS A 185 -8.34 -12.94 8.46
N THR A 186 -8.94 -12.78 7.29
CA THR A 186 -9.17 -13.89 6.34
C THR A 186 -8.39 -13.68 5.05
N SER A 187 -8.04 -14.76 4.36
CA SER A 187 -7.42 -14.69 3.03
C SER A 187 -8.45 -14.19 2.03
N CYS A 188 -8.10 -13.16 1.27
CA CYS A 188 -8.97 -12.54 0.27
C CYS A 188 -8.19 -12.26 -1.03
N ILE A 189 -8.94 -11.93 -2.08
CA ILE A 189 -8.35 -11.43 -3.32
C ILE A 189 -8.39 -9.90 -3.25
N THR A 190 -7.27 -9.24 -3.53
CA THR A 190 -7.22 -7.79 -3.68
C THR A 190 -6.85 -7.40 -5.10
N GLU A 191 -7.53 -6.40 -5.65
CA GLU A 191 -7.14 -5.72 -6.88
C GLU A 191 -6.12 -4.63 -6.54
N GLN A 192 -4.99 -4.64 -7.25
CA GLN A 192 -3.93 -3.66 -7.17
C GLN A 192 -3.82 -2.92 -8.50
N THR A 193 -3.73 -1.60 -8.46
CA THR A 193 -3.50 -0.77 -9.66
C THR A 193 -2.09 -0.20 -9.62
N GLN A 194 -1.35 -0.29 -10.71
CA GLN A 194 -0.01 0.29 -10.85
C GLN A 194 0.02 1.24 -12.04
N TYR A 195 0.47 2.47 -11.82
CA TYR A 195 0.65 3.47 -12.86
C TYR A 195 2.10 3.49 -13.37
N PHE A 196 2.27 3.83 -14.63
CA PHE A 196 3.56 3.97 -15.31
C PHE A 196 3.44 4.95 -16.48
N PHE A 197 4.56 5.45 -16.99
CA PHE A 197 4.54 6.29 -18.20
C PHE A 197 4.19 5.48 -19.44
N GLU A 198 3.19 5.94 -20.20
CA GLU A 198 2.74 5.24 -21.42
C GLU A 198 3.62 5.54 -22.63
N ASN A 199 3.90 6.83 -22.85
CA ASN A 199 4.58 7.32 -24.06
C ASN A 199 5.90 8.03 -23.70
N ASP A 200 6.87 8.04 -24.61
CA ASP A 200 8.19 8.67 -24.44
C ASP A 200 8.22 10.16 -24.80
N ASP A 201 7.08 10.73 -25.18
CA ASP A 201 6.95 12.17 -25.46
C ASP A 201 7.36 13.00 -24.24
N LYS A 202 8.01 14.13 -24.51
CA LYS A 202 8.61 14.97 -23.45
C LYS A 202 7.61 15.93 -22.80
N SER A 203 6.72 16.50 -23.60
CA SER A 203 5.84 17.59 -23.20
C SER A 203 4.39 17.26 -23.53
N PHE A 204 3.52 17.48 -22.56
CA PHE A 204 2.09 17.30 -22.67
C PHE A 204 1.41 18.57 -22.16
N GLY A 205 0.26 18.90 -22.72
CA GLY A 205 -0.50 20.06 -22.29
C GLY A 205 -1.92 19.98 -22.79
N GLY A 206 -2.81 20.64 -22.07
CA GLY A 206 -4.22 20.64 -22.41
C GLY A 206 -5.05 21.40 -21.41
N ILE A 207 -6.35 21.30 -21.58
CA ILE A 207 -7.35 21.90 -20.71
C ILE A 207 -8.10 20.77 -20.02
N VAL A 208 -8.30 20.90 -18.70
CA VAL A 208 -9.20 20.06 -17.92
C VAL A 208 -10.53 20.80 -17.87
N ASP A 209 -11.50 20.33 -18.65
CA ASP A 209 -12.85 20.89 -18.67
C ASP A 209 -13.69 20.26 -17.55
N CYS A 210 -14.04 21.07 -16.55
CA CYS A 210 -14.98 20.70 -15.49
C CYS A 210 -16.33 21.39 -15.75
N ILE A 211 -17.38 21.00 -15.03
CA ILE A 211 -18.77 21.40 -15.33
C ILE A 211 -18.94 22.93 -15.40
N ASN A 212 -18.28 23.67 -14.49
CA ASN A 212 -18.45 25.12 -14.33
C ASN A 212 -17.15 25.93 -14.53
N CYS A 213 -16.04 25.28 -14.83
CA CYS A 213 -14.73 25.92 -14.91
C CYS A 213 -13.77 25.05 -15.73
N SER A 214 -12.81 25.69 -16.39
CA SER A 214 -11.72 25.02 -17.08
C SER A 214 -10.40 25.34 -16.38
N ARG A 215 -9.47 24.38 -16.38
CA ARG A 215 -8.12 24.55 -15.85
C ARG A 215 -7.11 24.21 -16.93
N LEU A 216 -6.21 25.12 -17.23
CA LEU A 216 -5.10 24.84 -18.13
C LEU A 216 -3.98 24.13 -17.35
N TYR A 217 -3.30 23.18 -17.99
CA TYR A 217 -2.13 22.53 -17.43
C TYR A 217 -1.07 22.25 -18.50
N HIS A 218 0.17 22.17 -18.03
CA HIS A 218 1.33 21.78 -18.81
C HIS A 218 2.18 20.81 -17.98
N ALA A 219 2.60 19.71 -18.59
CA ALA A 219 3.39 18.67 -17.98
C ALA A 219 4.64 18.39 -18.83
N GLU A 220 5.81 18.39 -18.21
CA GLU A 220 7.08 18.18 -18.88
C GLU A 220 7.92 17.15 -18.13
N LYS A 221 8.36 16.10 -18.84
CA LYS A 221 9.21 15.05 -18.28
C LYS A 221 10.63 15.56 -18.12
N ILE A 222 11.21 15.34 -16.94
CA ILE A 222 12.58 15.74 -16.63
C ILE A 222 13.52 14.71 -17.27
N SER A 223 14.43 15.19 -18.11
CA SER A 223 15.35 14.32 -18.84
C SER A 223 16.29 13.57 -17.89
N ASN A 224 16.55 12.28 -18.20
CA ASN A 224 17.40 11.37 -17.42
C ASN A 224 16.88 11.02 -16.01
N THR A 225 15.60 11.23 -15.73
CA THR A 225 14.96 10.81 -14.48
C THR A 225 13.58 10.20 -14.78
N ASN A 226 12.96 9.60 -13.77
CA ASN A 226 11.57 9.14 -13.79
C ASN A 226 10.58 10.23 -13.36
N LEU A 227 11.01 11.50 -13.33
CA LEU A 227 10.22 12.60 -12.80
C LEU A 227 9.48 13.37 -13.90
N VAL A 228 8.27 13.82 -13.58
CA VAL A 228 7.51 14.77 -14.41
C VAL A 228 7.19 16.02 -13.60
N PHE A 229 7.45 17.18 -14.19
CA PHE A 229 7.05 18.47 -13.63
C PHE A 229 5.72 18.89 -14.24
N ILE A 230 4.76 19.27 -13.40
CA ILE A 230 3.43 19.67 -13.82
C ILE A 230 3.12 21.04 -13.23
N ILE A 231 2.68 21.96 -14.09
CA ILE A 231 2.14 23.26 -13.71
C ILE A 231 0.68 23.33 -14.19
N SER A 232 -0.21 23.77 -13.31
CA SER A 232 -1.63 23.86 -13.59
C SER A 232 -2.26 25.06 -12.92
N ASP A 233 -3.40 25.51 -13.44
CA ASP A 233 -4.24 26.45 -12.72
C ASP A 233 -4.66 25.86 -11.37
N SER A 234 -4.67 26.70 -10.34
CA SER A 234 -4.91 26.30 -8.96
C SER A 234 -6.26 25.59 -8.77
N GLN A 235 -6.26 24.46 -8.05
CA GLN A 235 -7.46 23.71 -7.70
C GLN A 235 -8.46 24.58 -6.90
N LEU A 236 -7.98 25.59 -6.16
CA LEU A 236 -8.82 26.52 -5.41
C LEU A 236 -9.75 27.36 -6.31
N LEU A 237 -9.33 27.65 -7.55
CA LEU A 237 -10.12 28.42 -8.51
C LEU A 237 -11.27 27.59 -9.10
N CYS A 238 -11.14 26.27 -9.09
CA CYS A 238 -12.06 25.35 -9.75
C CYS A 238 -12.19 24.06 -8.93
N ARG A 239 -13.01 24.12 -7.88
CA ARG A 239 -13.25 22.99 -6.94
C ARG A 239 -14.25 21.94 -7.44
N SER A 240 -14.97 22.21 -8.54
CA SER A 240 -16.07 21.38 -9.05
C SER A 240 -15.63 20.40 -10.14
N CYS A 241 -14.44 19.84 -10.02
CA CYS A 241 -13.98 18.75 -10.87
C CYS A 241 -14.36 17.40 -10.26
N ASP A 242 -14.53 16.39 -11.12
CA ASP A 242 -15.11 15.08 -10.83
C ASP A 242 -14.62 14.50 -9.47
N PRO A 243 -15.50 14.26 -8.48
CA PRO A 243 -15.08 14.10 -7.09
C PRO A 243 -14.56 12.70 -6.74
N LYS A 244 -14.68 11.72 -7.65
CA LYS A 244 -14.32 10.34 -7.32
C LYS A 244 -12.80 10.18 -7.31
N PRO A 245 -12.17 9.96 -6.14
CA PRO A 245 -10.74 9.82 -6.04
C PRO A 245 -10.28 8.59 -6.83
N LEU A 246 -9.13 8.71 -7.47
CA LEU A 246 -8.40 7.56 -7.99
C LEU A 246 -7.43 7.13 -6.90
N MET A 247 -7.57 5.89 -6.42
CA MET A 247 -6.69 5.36 -5.39
C MET A 247 -5.72 4.37 -5.99
N GLN A 248 -4.49 4.39 -5.49
CA GLN A 248 -3.48 3.38 -5.79
C GLN A 248 -3.21 2.55 -4.53
N ALA A 249 -4.21 1.76 -4.14
CA ALA A 249 -4.17 0.91 -2.97
C ALA A 249 -4.76 -0.46 -3.28
N GLU A 250 -4.39 -1.46 -2.50
CA GLU A 250 -5.00 -2.78 -2.56
C GLU A 250 -6.46 -2.67 -2.11
N LYS A 251 -7.37 -3.10 -2.98
CA LYS A 251 -8.80 -3.07 -2.69
C LYS A 251 -9.35 -4.48 -2.72
N PRO A 252 -10.12 -4.92 -1.71
CA PRO A 252 -10.83 -6.20 -1.78
C PRO A 252 -11.71 -6.27 -3.02
N ASP A 253 -11.62 -7.37 -3.76
CA ASP A 253 -12.34 -7.62 -5.00
C ASP A 253 -12.67 -9.13 -5.10
N GLU A 254 -13.75 -9.49 -5.79
CA GLU A 254 -14.13 -10.90 -6.01
C GLU A 254 -13.23 -11.59 -7.05
N GLY A 255 -12.39 -10.83 -7.75
CA GLY A 255 -11.48 -11.32 -8.76
C GLY A 255 -12.13 -11.47 -10.14
N PRO A 256 -11.39 -11.98 -11.12
CA PRO A 256 -11.92 -12.21 -12.46
C PRO A 256 -13.00 -13.30 -12.44
N ASN A 257 -14.06 -13.10 -13.22
CA ASN A 257 -15.21 -14.02 -13.24
C ASN A 257 -14.77 -15.44 -13.67
N PRO A 258 -14.90 -16.45 -12.79
CA PRO A 258 -14.45 -17.82 -13.08
C PRO A 258 -15.21 -18.44 -14.25
N CYS A 259 -16.49 -18.07 -14.45
CA CYS A 259 -17.32 -18.57 -15.53
C CYS A 259 -16.83 -18.10 -16.92
N GLU A 260 -16.16 -16.95 -16.99
CA GLU A 260 -15.56 -16.45 -18.22
C GLU A 260 -14.18 -17.06 -18.46
N MET A 261 -13.38 -17.21 -17.40
CA MET A 261 -12.03 -17.80 -17.48
C MET A 261 -12.05 -19.25 -18.00
N VAL A 262 -13.06 -20.04 -17.63
CA VAL A 262 -13.18 -21.44 -18.07
C VAL A 262 -13.48 -21.57 -19.57
N LYS A 263 -14.06 -20.53 -20.21
CA LYS A 263 -14.32 -20.56 -21.66
C LYS A 263 -13.03 -20.58 -22.48
N GLN A 264 -11.95 -19.97 -21.97
CA GLN A 264 -10.63 -19.95 -22.57
C GLN A 264 -9.58 -20.28 -21.49
N PRO A 265 -9.47 -21.57 -21.10
CA PRO A 265 -8.61 -21.95 -19.99
C PRO A 265 -7.14 -21.79 -20.36
N ARG A 266 -6.32 -21.47 -19.37
CA ARG A 266 -4.85 -21.42 -19.53
C ARG A 266 -4.33 -22.81 -19.91
N TYR A 267 -3.23 -22.83 -20.67
CA TYR A 267 -2.54 -24.07 -21.02
C TYR A 267 -2.15 -24.86 -19.77
N ARG A 268 -2.47 -26.15 -19.75
CA ARG A 268 -2.05 -27.10 -18.72
C ARG A 268 -1.62 -28.40 -19.39
N LYS A 269 -0.42 -28.89 -19.06
CA LYS A 269 0.00 -30.24 -19.44
C LYS A 269 -0.49 -31.24 -18.38
N GLY A 270 -1.24 -32.24 -18.81
CA GLY A 270 -1.64 -33.35 -17.95
C GLY A 270 -0.50 -34.33 -17.66
N PRO A 271 -0.70 -35.29 -16.75
CA PRO A 271 0.23 -36.39 -16.54
C PRO A 271 0.32 -37.27 -17.80
N ASP A 272 1.52 -37.77 -18.11
CA ASP A 272 1.76 -38.60 -19.30
C ASP A 272 1.21 -40.03 -19.14
N VAL A 273 1.12 -40.55 -17.90
CA VAL A 273 0.58 -41.88 -17.59
C VAL A 273 -0.46 -41.75 -16.48
N CYS A 274 -1.62 -42.36 -16.67
CA CYS A 274 -2.67 -42.51 -15.65
C CYS A 274 -2.85 -44.01 -15.39
N PHE A 275 -2.72 -44.44 -14.14
CA PHE A 275 -3.05 -45.81 -13.74
C PHE A 275 -4.44 -45.79 -13.10
N ASP A 276 -5.44 -46.24 -13.85
CA ASP A 276 -6.82 -46.40 -13.42
C ASP A 276 -7.20 -47.89 -13.32
N GLU A 277 -8.24 -48.18 -12.52
CA GLU A 277 -8.84 -49.49 -12.23
C GLU A 277 -7.97 -50.75 -12.49
N ALA A 278 -7.23 -51.18 -11.48
CA ALA A 278 -6.65 -52.52 -11.46
C ALA A 278 -7.78 -53.57 -11.29
N LYS A 279 -8.30 -54.10 -12.40
CA LYS A 279 -9.09 -55.34 -12.36
C LYS A 279 -8.17 -56.44 -11.83
N GLN A 280 -8.35 -56.78 -10.54
CA GLN A 280 -7.66 -57.81 -9.75
C GLN A 280 -6.42 -57.32 -8.96
N VAL A 281 -6.61 -56.44 -7.97
CA VAL A 281 -5.79 -56.55 -6.75
C VAL A 281 -6.28 -57.77 -5.98
N LYS A 282 -5.84 -58.96 -6.38
CA LYS A 282 -5.95 -60.16 -5.52
C LYS A 282 -4.96 -59.95 -4.37
N LEU A 283 -5.47 -59.47 -3.25
CA LEU A 283 -4.84 -59.66 -1.95
C LEU A 283 -4.83 -61.17 -1.69
N ASN A 284 -3.73 -61.83 -2.06
CA ASN A 284 -3.42 -63.14 -1.53
C ASN A 284 -3.03 -62.92 -0.06
N LEU A 285 -4.03 -62.94 0.82
CA LEU A 285 -3.88 -63.21 2.25
C LEU A 285 -3.38 -64.65 2.44
#